data_AF-A0ABD0MP44-F1
#
_entry.id   AF-A0ABD0MP44-F1
#
_cell.length_a   1.000
_cell.length_b   1.000
_cell.length_c   1.000
_cell.angle_alpha   90.00
_cell.angle_beta   90.00
_cell.angle_gamma   90.00
#
_symmetry.space_group_name_H-M   'P 1'
#
loop_
_entity.id
_entity.type
_entity.pdbx_description
1 polymer ?
#
loop_
_entity_poly.entity_id
_entity_poly.type
_entity_poly.pdbx_seq_one_letter_code
_entity_poly.pdbx_strand_id
1 'polypeptide(L)'
;MVLFTRGDFLQKKTIEQYLGEPESALNQLIAECRNRFHVFNNKETRDRTQVTDLLQKIDNMVKTNRGSYYSCKMFREMEREKQEEQKKILMEKLEHLSRETEELMSKHKEEKKMMKIKMEEDHDKERRRREEEFIEREERYKKDIKEREEQERKTREEMKRV
;
A
#
# COMPACT_ATOMS: atom_id res chain seq x y z
N MET A 1 -15.98 20.55 -35.42
CA MET A 1 -15.97 21.40 -36.63
C MET A 1 -15.88 20.45 -37.80
N VAL A 2 -16.68 20.68 -38.84
CA VAL A 2 -16.70 19.84 -40.05
C VAL A 2 -15.78 20.45 -41.12
N LEU A 3 -14.98 19.63 -41.79
CA LEU A 3 -14.12 20.08 -42.89
C LEU A 3 -14.63 19.49 -44.21
N PHE A 4 -15.06 20.35 -45.12
CA PHE A 4 -15.43 19.99 -46.48
C PHE A 4 -14.21 20.11 -47.39
N THR A 5 -14.03 19.16 -48.29
CA THR A 5 -12.98 19.20 -49.31
C THR A 5 -13.61 19.37 -50.70
N ARG A 6 -12.76 19.59 -51.73
CA ARG A 6 -13.20 19.85 -53.12
C ARG A 6 -14.04 21.11 -53.25
N GLY A 7 -13.64 22.19 -52.56
CA GLY A 7 -14.31 23.49 -52.62
C GLY A 7 -14.43 24.07 -54.04
N ASP A 8 -13.59 23.63 -54.99
CA ASP A 8 -13.67 23.99 -56.41
C ASP A 8 -15.00 23.58 -57.06
N PHE A 9 -15.71 22.59 -56.50
CA PHE A 9 -16.96 22.07 -57.06
C PHE A 9 -18.18 22.94 -56.70
N LEU A 10 -18.02 23.90 -55.79
CA LEU A 10 -19.11 24.77 -55.38
C LEU A 10 -19.50 25.79 -56.46
N GLN A 11 -18.70 25.99 -57.51
CA GLN A 11 -19.02 26.85 -58.66
C GLN A 11 -19.61 28.23 -58.26
N LYS A 12 -19.00 28.89 -57.26
CA LYS A 12 -19.43 30.18 -56.66
C LYS A 12 -20.69 30.15 -55.77
N LYS A 13 -21.28 28.98 -55.53
CA LYS A 13 -22.29 28.81 -54.47
C LYS A 13 -21.63 28.74 -53.11
N THR A 14 -22.37 29.11 -52.07
CA THR A 14 -21.94 28.84 -50.70
C THR A 14 -22.14 27.36 -50.36
N ILE A 15 -21.46 26.85 -49.34
CA ILE A 15 -21.63 25.46 -48.92
C ILE A 15 -23.06 25.22 -48.41
N GLU A 16 -23.67 26.20 -47.76
CA GLU A 16 -25.06 26.17 -47.29
C GLU A 16 -26.06 26.05 -48.43
N GLN A 17 -25.77 26.64 -49.60
CA GLN A 17 -26.59 26.47 -50.81
C GLN A 17 -26.37 25.11 -51.48
N TYR A 18 -25.27 24.43 -51.16
CA TYR A 18 -24.92 23.12 -51.70
C TYR A 18 -25.37 21.97 -50.78
N LEU A 19 -25.40 22.23 -49.47
CA LEU A 19 -26.05 21.39 -48.48
C LEU A 19 -27.55 21.42 -48.80
N GLY A 20 -28.08 20.27 -49.22
CA GLY A 20 -29.46 20.14 -49.67
C GLY A 20 -30.49 20.34 -48.54
N GLU A 21 -31.39 19.38 -48.37
CA GLU A 21 -32.48 19.54 -47.40
C GLU A 21 -31.98 19.75 -45.96
N PRO A 22 -32.56 20.71 -45.21
CA PRO A 22 -32.17 21.01 -43.82
C PRO A 22 -32.20 19.80 -42.88
N GLU A 23 -33.05 18.80 -43.18
CA GLU A 23 -33.23 17.60 -42.35
C GLU A 23 -32.22 16.48 -42.65
N SER A 24 -31.31 16.67 -43.61
CA SER A 24 -30.31 15.66 -43.94
C SER A 24 -29.39 15.35 -42.74
N ALA A 25 -28.94 14.10 -42.65
CA ALA A 25 -27.98 13.66 -41.62
C ALA A 25 -26.70 14.53 -41.59
N LEU A 26 -26.29 15.07 -42.74
CA LEU A 26 -25.15 15.98 -42.82
C LEU A 26 -25.45 17.32 -42.14
N ASN A 27 -26.63 17.90 -42.33
CA ASN A 27 -27.03 19.13 -41.64
C ASN A 27 -27.16 18.91 -40.13
N GLN A 28 -27.65 17.75 -39.69
CA GLN A 28 -27.68 17.37 -38.27
C GLN A 28 -26.27 17.31 -37.67
N LEU A 29 -25.30 16.69 -38.35
CA LEU A 29 -23.91 16.65 -37.92
C LEU A 29 -23.29 18.05 -37.81
N ILE A 30 -23.58 18.95 -38.75
CA ILE A 30 -23.12 20.34 -38.71
C ILE A 30 -23.72 21.06 -37.49
N ALA A 31 -25.01 20.83 -37.20
CA ALA A 31 -25.70 21.38 -36.04
C ALA A 31 -25.09 20.88 -34.72
N GLU A 32 -24.79 19.58 -34.58
CA GLU A 32 -24.05 19.02 -33.44
C GLU A 32 -22.65 19.65 -33.30
N CYS A 33 -22.02 19.97 -34.44
CA CYS A 33 -20.76 20.71 -34.47
C CYS A 33 -20.92 22.22 -34.17
N ARG A 34 -22.10 22.68 -33.77
CA ARG A 34 -22.46 24.09 -33.50
C ARG A 34 -22.31 24.98 -34.74
N ASN A 35 -22.70 24.47 -35.90
CA ASN A 35 -22.59 25.15 -37.20
C ASN A 35 -21.17 25.60 -37.56
N ARG A 36 -20.16 24.95 -36.98
CA ARG A 36 -18.76 25.21 -37.30
C ARG A 36 -18.32 24.30 -38.42
N PHE A 37 -18.08 24.88 -39.58
CA PHE A 37 -17.47 24.19 -40.71
C PHE A 37 -16.45 25.07 -41.45
N HIS A 38 -15.65 24.42 -42.29
CA HIS A 38 -14.69 25.07 -43.18
C HIS A 38 -14.66 24.32 -44.52
N VAL A 39 -14.50 25.04 -45.63
CA VAL A 39 -14.42 24.46 -46.98
C VAL A 39 -13.02 24.64 -47.49
N PHE A 40 -12.42 23.56 -47.97
CA PHE A 40 -11.03 23.50 -48.40
C PHE A 40 -10.94 23.07 -49.86
N ASN A 41 -10.09 23.74 -50.64
CA ASN A 41 -9.80 23.36 -52.02
C ASN A 41 -8.37 22.81 -52.10
N ASN A 42 -8.24 21.49 -51.97
CA ASN A 42 -6.95 20.80 -52.02
C ASN A 42 -6.19 20.92 -53.36
N LYS A 43 -6.84 21.42 -54.44
CA LYS A 43 -6.15 21.71 -55.71
C LYS A 43 -5.46 23.07 -55.70
N GLU A 44 -5.91 23.99 -54.86
CA GLU A 44 -5.27 25.28 -54.68
C GLU A 44 -4.09 25.10 -53.71
N THR A 45 -2.89 25.16 -54.27
CA THR A 45 -1.62 24.86 -53.57
C THR A 45 -0.72 26.08 -53.42
N ARG A 46 -1.06 27.18 -54.11
CA ARG A 46 -0.27 28.42 -54.10
C ARG A 46 -0.76 29.37 -53.03
N ASP A 47 -2.09 29.53 -52.95
CA ASP A 47 -2.72 30.39 -51.94
C ASP A 47 -2.94 29.64 -50.61
N ARG A 48 -2.23 30.09 -49.57
CA ARG A 48 -2.34 29.54 -48.21
C ARG A 48 -3.38 30.25 -47.34
N THR A 49 -4.16 31.19 -47.89
CA THR A 49 -5.21 31.90 -47.16
C THR A 49 -6.20 30.94 -46.50
N GLN A 50 -6.64 29.92 -47.23
CA GLN A 50 -7.52 28.86 -46.72
C GLN A 50 -6.93 28.08 -45.52
N VAL A 51 -5.61 27.87 -45.47
CA VAL A 51 -4.94 27.30 -44.28
C VAL A 51 -5.03 28.28 -43.10
N THR A 52 -4.76 29.55 -43.34
CA THR A 52 -4.78 30.61 -42.33
C THR A 52 -6.18 30.76 -41.73
N ASP A 53 -7.21 30.78 -42.57
CA ASP A 53 -8.62 30.85 -42.17
C ASP A 53 -9.05 29.63 -41.34
N LEU A 54 -8.55 28.45 -41.71
CA LEU A 54 -8.80 27.22 -40.94
C LEU A 54 -8.18 27.31 -39.54
N LEU A 55 -6.91 27.71 -39.44
CA LEU A 55 -6.23 27.88 -38.16
C LEU A 55 -6.93 28.93 -37.29
N GLN A 56 -7.35 30.05 -37.87
CA GLN A 56 -8.08 31.08 -37.14
C GLN A 56 -9.43 30.56 -36.59
N LYS A 57 -10.14 29.71 -37.34
CA LYS A 57 -11.36 29.04 -36.85
C LYS A 57 -11.06 28.07 -35.70
N ILE A 58 -9.94 27.35 -35.77
CA ILE A 58 -9.49 26.45 -34.69
C ILE A 58 -9.14 27.26 -33.44
N ASP A 59 -8.40 28.35 -33.57
CA ASP A 59 -8.04 29.25 -32.46
C ASP A 59 -9.29 29.83 -31.79
N ASN A 60 -10.25 30.30 -32.58
CA ASN A 60 -11.52 30.79 -32.07
C ASN A 60 -12.29 29.68 -31.34
N MET A 61 -12.29 28.46 -31.86
CA MET A 61 -12.87 27.31 -31.17
C MET A 61 -12.20 27.05 -29.80
N VAL A 62 -10.87 27.07 -29.75
CA VAL A 62 -10.12 26.87 -28.49
C VAL A 62 -10.43 27.99 -27.49
N LYS A 63 -10.47 29.25 -27.95
CA LYS A 63 -10.88 30.41 -27.13
C LYS A 63 -12.29 30.26 -26.57
N THR A 64 -13.27 29.86 -27.41
CA THR A 64 -14.65 29.60 -26.95
C THR A 64 -14.71 28.44 -25.95
N ASN A 65 -13.84 27.46 -26.09
CA ASN A 65 -13.66 26.37 -25.13
C ASN A 65 -12.84 26.79 -23.89
N ARG A 66 -12.66 28.10 -23.64
CA ARG A 66 -11.88 28.66 -22.52
C ARG A 66 -10.43 28.18 -22.48
N GLY A 67 -9.82 27.94 -23.65
CA GLY A 67 -8.48 27.38 -23.76
C GLY A 67 -8.39 25.88 -23.43
N SER A 68 -9.52 25.22 -23.16
CA SER A 68 -9.55 23.79 -22.88
C SER A 68 -9.51 22.98 -24.17
N TYR A 69 -8.69 21.93 -24.15
CA TYR A 69 -8.64 20.92 -25.21
C TYR A 69 -9.60 19.77 -24.89
N TYR A 70 -9.83 18.91 -25.88
CA TYR A 70 -10.59 17.68 -25.71
C TYR A 70 -9.77 16.68 -24.87
N SER A 71 -9.85 16.80 -23.54
CA SER A 71 -9.01 15.98 -22.64
C SER A 71 -9.47 16.00 -21.18
N CYS A 72 -10.30 16.92 -20.72
CA CYS A 72 -10.34 17.15 -19.27
C CYS A 72 -11.22 16.19 -18.44
N LYS A 73 -12.30 15.58 -18.94
CA LYS A 73 -13.20 14.80 -18.05
C LYS A 73 -12.75 13.34 -17.90
N MET A 74 -12.68 12.60 -19.01
CA MET A 74 -12.37 11.17 -19.00
C MET A 74 -10.97 10.86 -18.44
N PHE A 75 -9.95 11.66 -18.77
CA PHE A 75 -8.60 11.45 -18.25
C PHE A 75 -8.53 11.71 -16.73
N ARG A 76 -9.23 12.73 -16.22
CA ARG A 76 -9.29 13.00 -14.77
C ARG A 76 -10.04 11.92 -14.01
N GLU A 77 -11.09 11.34 -14.60
CA GLU A 77 -11.83 10.23 -14.01
C GLU A 77 -10.96 8.98 -13.93
N MET A 78 -10.28 8.62 -15.04
CA MET A 78 -9.33 7.50 -15.06
C MET A 78 -8.18 7.66 -14.05
N GLU A 79 -7.60 8.86 -13.94
CA GLU A 79 -6.55 9.12 -12.93
C GLU A 79 -7.06 8.98 -11.50
N ARG A 80 -8.29 9.45 -11.21
CA ARG A 80 -8.89 9.28 -9.88
C ARG A 80 -9.13 7.82 -9.54
N GLU A 81 -9.72 7.05 -10.45
CA GLU A 81 -9.97 5.63 -10.23
C GLU A 81 -8.66 4.88 -9.93
N LYS A 82 -7.61 5.17 -10.70
CA LYS A 82 -6.27 4.61 -10.45
C LYS A 82 -5.72 4.99 -9.07
N GLN A 83 -5.88 6.24 -8.66
CA GLN A 83 -5.42 6.71 -7.34
C GLN A 83 -6.21 6.06 -6.20
N GLU A 84 -7.52 5.89 -6.35
CA GLU A 84 -8.38 5.24 -5.36
C GLU A 84 -8.02 3.76 -5.19
N GLU A 85 -7.81 3.03 -6.30
CA GLU A 85 -7.36 1.63 -6.28
C GLU A 85 -6.01 1.48 -5.57
N GLN A 86 -5.04 2.35 -5.89
CA GLN A 86 -3.73 2.36 -5.25
C GLN A 86 -3.81 2.63 -3.75
N LYS A 87 -4.68 3.57 -3.34
CA LYS A 87 -4.90 3.89 -1.93
C LYS A 87 -5.51 2.72 -1.18
N LYS A 88 -6.48 2.01 -1.78
CA LYS A 88 -7.10 0.83 -1.18
C LYS A 88 -6.08 -0.28 -0.93
N ILE A 89 -5.28 -0.62 -1.94
CA ILE A 89 -4.19 -1.60 -1.83
C ILE A 89 -3.20 -1.20 -0.72
N LEU A 90 -2.85 0.08 -0.62
CA LEU A 90 -1.94 0.57 0.41
C LEU A 90 -2.53 0.42 1.82
N MET A 91 -3.82 0.74 2.01
CA MET A 91 -4.48 0.59 3.30
C MET A 91 -4.57 -0.88 3.73
N GLU A 92 -4.94 -1.78 2.83
CA GLU A 92 -5.00 -3.23 3.11
C GLU A 92 -3.63 -3.78 3.54
N LYS A 93 -2.54 -3.33 2.89
CA LYS A 93 -1.16 -3.68 3.27
C LYS A 93 -0.78 -3.14 4.65
N LEU A 94 -1.14 -1.90 4.96
CA LEU A 94 -0.87 -1.29 6.26
C LEU A 94 -1.60 -2.03 7.39
N GLU A 95 -2.86 -2.40 7.18
CA GLU A 95 -3.62 -3.19 8.16
C GLU A 95 -3.02 -4.58 8.37
N HIS A 96 -2.60 -5.26 7.30
CA HIS A 96 -1.93 -6.54 7.41
C HIS A 96 -0.63 -6.44 8.21
N LEU A 97 0.21 -5.45 7.90
CA LEU A 97 1.46 -5.20 8.62
C LEU A 97 1.18 -4.90 10.11
N SER A 98 0.16 -4.08 10.42
CA SER A 98 -0.20 -3.78 11.81
C SER A 98 -0.53 -5.06 12.58
N ARG A 99 -1.39 -5.93 12.03
CA ARG A 99 -1.76 -7.22 12.65
C ARG A 99 -0.53 -8.11 12.88
N GLU A 100 0.32 -8.24 11.87
CA GLU A 100 1.54 -9.06 11.97
C GLU A 100 2.51 -8.53 13.04
N THR A 101 2.67 -7.21 13.12
CA THR A 101 3.51 -6.59 14.17
C THR A 101 2.92 -6.78 15.57
N GLU A 102 1.61 -6.68 15.74
CA GLU A 102 0.94 -6.91 17.02
C GLU A 102 1.09 -8.37 17.48
N GLU A 103 0.89 -9.33 16.58
CA GLU A 103 1.07 -10.76 16.87
C GLU A 103 2.52 -11.07 17.27
N LEU A 104 3.49 -10.53 16.53
CA LEU A 104 4.91 -10.72 16.82
C LEU A 104 5.28 -10.12 18.18
N MET A 105 4.79 -8.91 18.48
CA MET A 105 5.01 -8.27 19.78
C MET A 105 4.37 -9.06 20.93
N SER A 106 3.19 -9.64 20.72
CA SER A 106 2.51 -10.47 21.72
C SER A 106 3.32 -11.74 22.03
N LYS A 107 3.75 -12.47 20.99
CA LYS A 107 4.59 -13.68 21.14
C LYS A 107 5.88 -13.38 21.89
N HIS A 108 6.59 -12.32 21.49
CA HIS A 108 7.83 -11.90 22.15
C HIS A 108 7.62 -11.56 23.63
N LYS A 109 6.48 -10.96 23.97
CA LYS A 109 6.12 -10.63 25.35
C LYS A 109 5.86 -11.89 26.18
N GLU A 110 5.18 -12.89 25.62
CA GLU A 110 4.94 -14.18 26.26
C GLU A 110 6.23 -14.97 26.45
N GLU A 111 7.08 -15.05 25.43
CA GLU A 111 8.39 -15.69 25.51
C GLU A 111 9.27 -15.08 26.60
N LYS A 112 9.31 -13.75 26.69
CA LYS A 112 10.02 -13.05 27.76
C LYS A 112 9.48 -13.38 29.15
N LYS A 113 8.16 -13.49 29.31
CA LYS A 113 7.54 -13.90 30.59
C LYS A 113 7.90 -15.34 30.95
N MET A 114 7.79 -16.26 29.99
CA MET A 114 8.11 -17.67 30.21
C MET A 114 9.58 -17.86 30.57
N MET A 115 10.49 -17.13 29.90
CA MET A 115 11.91 -17.17 30.22
C MET A 115 12.19 -16.66 31.64
N LYS A 116 11.49 -15.60 32.06
CA LYS A 116 11.62 -15.08 33.43
C LYS A 116 11.15 -16.09 34.49
N ILE A 117 9.98 -16.71 34.28
CA ILE A 117 9.45 -17.75 35.19
C ILE A 117 10.43 -18.92 35.28
N LYS A 118 10.92 -19.41 34.14
CA LYS A 118 11.87 -20.52 34.10
C LYS A 118 13.16 -20.20 34.84
N MET A 119 13.67 -18.98 34.68
CA MET A 119 14.86 -18.51 35.39
C MET A 119 14.65 -18.45 36.91
N GLU A 120 13.48 -17.99 37.37
CA GLU A 120 13.11 -17.99 38.78
C GLU A 120 12.96 -19.42 39.33
N GLU A 121 12.32 -20.33 38.59
CA GLU A 121 12.20 -21.75 38.97
C GLU A 121 13.56 -22.46 39.05
N ASP A 122 14.46 -22.20 38.11
CA ASP A 122 15.79 -22.80 38.11
C ASP A 122 16.62 -22.28 39.29
N HIS A 123 16.53 -20.99 39.62
CA HIS A 123 17.13 -20.43 40.83
C HIS A 123 16.57 -21.06 42.11
N ASP A 124 15.26 -21.28 42.18
CA ASP A 124 14.61 -21.90 43.33
C ASP A 124 14.98 -23.38 43.50
N LYS A 125 15.05 -24.13 42.41
CA LYS A 125 15.54 -25.52 42.40
C LYS A 125 16.97 -25.60 42.89
N GLU A 126 17.83 -24.69 42.43
CA GLU A 126 19.23 -24.65 42.84
C GLU A 126 19.36 -24.32 44.34
N ARG A 127 18.56 -23.38 44.86
CA ARG A 127 18.52 -23.10 46.31
C ARG A 127 18.11 -24.33 47.13
N ARG A 128 17.01 -24.99 46.76
CA ARG A 128 16.55 -26.21 47.47
C ARG A 128 17.60 -27.30 47.46
N ARG A 129 18.25 -27.53 46.31
CA ARG A 129 19.33 -28.51 46.19
C ARG A 129 20.50 -28.21 47.13
N ARG A 130 20.93 -26.94 47.21
CA ARG A 130 21.99 -26.52 48.15
C ARG A 130 21.58 -26.70 49.61
N GLU A 131 20.32 -26.41 49.95
CA GLU A 131 19.77 -26.61 51.29
C GLU A 131 19.72 -28.10 51.66
N GLU A 132 19.26 -28.96 50.75
CA GLU A 132 19.25 -30.42 50.93
C GLU A 132 20.66 -30.97 51.11
N GLU A 133 21.61 -30.57 50.27
CA GLU A 133 23.03 -30.96 50.40
C GLU A 133 23.64 -30.50 51.74
N PHE A 134 23.25 -29.32 52.22
CA PHE A 134 23.67 -28.81 53.52
C PHE A 134 23.09 -29.63 54.68
N ILE A 135 21.78 -29.89 54.66
CA ILE A 135 21.09 -30.72 55.68
C ILE A 135 21.70 -32.11 55.73
N GLU A 136 21.92 -32.74 54.57
CA GLU A 136 22.52 -34.08 54.49
C GLU A 136 23.95 -34.12 55.05
N ARG A 137 24.74 -33.05 54.82
CA ARG A 137 26.09 -32.92 55.39
C ARG A 137 26.05 -32.76 56.91
N GLU A 138 25.15 -31.93 57.43
CA GLU A 138 24.96 -31.74 58.88
C GLU A 138 24.55 -33.05 59.57
N GLU A 139 23.63 -33.81 58.97
CA GLU A 139 23.19 -35.10 59.53
C GLU A 139 24.31 -36.15 59.52
N ARG A 140 25.13 -36.21 58.45
CA ARG A 140 26.35 -37.03 58.44
C ARG A 140 27.29 -36.65 59.58
N TYR A 141 27.58 -35.36 59.75
CA TYR A 141 28.50 -34.88 60.79
C TYR A 141 28.01 -35.21 62.20
N LYS A 142 26.70 -35.01 62.48
CA LYS A 142 26.10 -35.41 63.77
C LYS A 142 26.23 -36.91 64.02
N LYS A 143 26.05 -37.73 62.98
CA LYS A 143 26.18 -39.19 63.08
C LYS A 143 27.62 -39.58 63.41
N ASP A 144 28.60 -39.01 62.70
CA ASP A 144 30.03 -39.27 62.93
C ASP A 144 30.47 -38.87 64.34
N ILE A 145 29.97 -37.74 64.87
CA ILE A 145 30.23 -37.32 66.26
C ILE A 145 29.68 -38.36 67.25
N LYS A 146 28.42 -38.77 67.09
CA LYS A 146 27.80 -39.75 68.00
C LYS A 146 28.54 -41.08 68.00
N GLU A 147 28.95 -41.55 66.82
CA GLU A 147 29.74 -42.79 66.71
C GLU A 147 31.08 -42.65 67.42
N ARG A 148 31.78 -41.51 67.26
CA ARG A 148 33.04 -41.24 67.95
C ARG A 148 32.88 -41.17 69.47
N GLU A 149 31.87 -40.47 69.97
CA GLU A 149 31.56 -40.38 71.40
C GLU A 149 31.24 -41.77 72.00
N GLU A 150 30.49 -42.61 71.26
CA GLU A 150 30.19 -43.97 71.69
C GLU A 150 31.43 -44.87 71.72
N GLN A 151 32.31 -44.74 70.72
CA GLN A 151 33.59 -45.43 70.66
C GLN A 151 34.47 -45.06 71.87
N GLU A 152 34.57 -43.76 72.18
CA GLU A 152 35.32 -43.25 73.32
C GLU A 152 34.73 -43.73 74.65
N ARG A 153 33.39 -43.74 74.78
CA ARG A 153 32.72 -44.28 75.97
C ARG A 153 33.02 -45.76 76.18
N LYS A 154 32.93 -46.58 75.13
CA LYS A 154 33.26 -48.02 75.19
C LYS A 154 34.71 -48.23 75.63
N THR A 155 35.64 -47.52 75.01
CA THR A 155 37.08 -47.59 75.34
C THR A 155 37.33 -47.17 76.80
N ARG A 156 36.64 -46.14 77.30
CA ARG A 156 36.76 -45.66 78.68
C ARG A 156 36.17 -46.62 79.70
N GLU A 157 35.07 -47.30 79.37
CA GLU A 157 34.48 -48.36 80.19
C GLU A 157 35.39 -49.60 80.26
N GLU A 158 36.02 -49.98 79.15
CA GLU A 158 37.00 -51.06 79.11
C GLU A 158 38.24 -50.74 79.96
N MET A 159 38.79 -49.52 79.86
CA MET A 159 39.93 -49.09 80.68
C MET A 159 39.64 -49.06 82.19
N LYS A 160 38.36 -48.96 82.61
CA LYS A 160 37.97 -49.00 84.04
C LYS A 160 37.78 -50.42 84.60
N ARG A 161 37.74 -51.44 83.74
CA ARG A 161 37.56 -52.85 84.14
C ARG A 161 38.89 -53.58 84.36
N VAL A 162 40.01 -52.91 84.14
CA VAL A 162 41.39 -53.36 84.40
C VAL A 162 41.88 -52.70 85.68
#